data_AF-A0A7V8ZQB4-F1
#
_entry.id   AF-A0A7V8ZQB4-F1
#
_cell.length_a   1.000
_cell.length_b   1.000
_cell.length_c   1.000
_cell.angle_alpha   90.00
_cell.angle_beta   90.00
_cell.angle_gamma   90.00
#
_symmetry.space_group_name_H-M   'P 1'
#
loop_
_entity.id
_entity.type
_entity.pdbx_description
1 polymer ?
#
loop_
_entity_poly.entity_id
_entity_poly.type
_entity_poly.pdbx_seq_one_letter_code
_entity_poly.pdbx_strand_id
1 'polypeptide(L)' 'VAPVATADARRALTLPVSNIEDAFQVASALAWGADTIVTRNVSDFRRSPVRALSPAAFLKQTAA' A
#
# COMPACT_ATOMS: atom_id res chain seq x y z
N VAL A 1 -9.58 2.03 10.43
CA VAL A 1 -9.23 2.64 9.13
C VAL A 1 -8.20 3.73 9.40
N ALA A 2 -7.13 3.84 8.61
CA ALA A 2 -6.09 4.85 8.83
C ALA A 2 -6.69 6.27 8.75
N PRO A 3 -6.32 7.20 9.67
CA PRO A 3 -6.72 8.59 9.54
C PRO A 3 -5.97 9.20 8.36
N VAL A 4 -6.70 9.75 7.38
CA VAL A 4 -6.15 10.38 6.18
C VAL A 4 -6.78 11.74 5.96
N ALA A 5 -6.05 12.63 5.29
CA ALA A 5 -6.50 13.99 4.97
C ALA A 5 -6.17 14.39 3.53
N THR A 6 -6.48 15.64 3.17
CA THR A 6 -6.23 16.19 1.83
C THR A 6 -4.77 16.06 1.38
N ALA A 7 -3.81 16.10 2.30
CA ALA A 7 -2.40 15.90 1.98
C ALA A 7 -2.12 14.50 1.42
N ASP A 8 -2.74 13.46 1.97
CA ASP A 8 -2.58 12.07 1.51
C ASP A 8 -3.24 11.85 0.16
N ALA A 9 -4.40 12.48 -0.07
CA ALA A 9 -5.05 12.48 -1.38
C ALA A 9 -4.15 13.13 -2.46
N ARG A 10 -3.54 14.27 -2.15
CA ARG A 10 -2.56 14.91 -3.05
C ARG A 10 -1.34 14.03 -3.28
N ARG A 11 -0.85 13.36 -2.23
CA ARG A 11 0.25 12.39 -2.35
C ARG A 11 -0.11 11.24 -3.27
N ALA A 12 -1.32 10.68 -3.15
CA ALA A 12 -1.79 9.59 -4.00
C ALA A 12 -1.69 9.95 -5.49
N LEU A 13 -2.06 11.18 -5.87
CA LEU A 13 -1.97 11.68 -7.26
C LEU A 13 -0.55 11.77 -7.81
N THR A 14 0.47 11.77 -6.95
CA THR A 14 1.90 11.83 -7.35
C THR A 14 2.56 10.45 -7.40
N LEU A 15 1.89 9.40 -6.91
CA LEU A 15 2.48 8.08 -6.84
C LEU A 15 2.56 7.44 -8.24
N PRO A 16 3.66 6.72 -8.55
CA PRO A 16 3.81 6.03 -9.82
C PRO A 16 3.01 4.72 -9.85
N VAL A 17 1.75 4.72 -9.40
CA VAL A 17 0.85 3.56 -9.43
C VAL A 17 -0.24 3.85 -10.46
N SER A 18 -0.54 2.88 -11.33
CA SER A 18 -1.38 3.12 -12.51
C SER A 18 -2.86 3.32 -12.18
N ASN A 19 -3.33 2.73 -11.08
CA ASN A 19 -4.72 2.77 -10.66
C ASN A 19 -4.89 3.76 -9.49
N ILE A 20 -5.94 4.56 -9.55
CA ILE A 20 -6.28 5.54 -8.51
C ILE A 20 -6.58 4.86 -7.18
N GLU A 21 -7.30 3.74 -7.16
CA GLU A 21 -7.61 3.03 -5.92
C GLU A 21 -6.34 2.56 -5.22
N ASP A 22 -5.43 1.93 -5.97
CA ASP A 22 -4.16 1.43 -5.44
C ASP A 22 -3.27 2.58 -4.95
N ALA A 23 -3.24 3.71 -5.67
CA ALA A 23 -2.51 4.90 -5.23
C ALA A 23 -3.03 5.43 -3.88
N PHE A 24 -4.35 5.45 -3.67
CA PHE A 24 -4.94 5.85 -2.40
C PHE A 24 -4.73 4.81 -1.28
N GLN A 25 -4.72 3.52 -1.60
CA GLN A 25 -4.34 2.47 -0.65
C GLN A 25 -2.88 2.63 -0.19
N VAL A 26 -1.96 2.92 -1.13
CA VAL A 26 -0.56 3.20 -0.83
C VAL A 26 -0.42 4.47 0.03
N ALA A 27 -1.12 5.55 -0.31
CA ALA A 27 -1.11 6.77 0.49
C ALA A 27 -1.62 6.53 1.91
N SER A 28 -2.67 5.72 2.07
CA SER A 28 -3.21 5.34 3.39
C SER A 28 -2.21 4.50 4.19
N ALA A 29 -1.52 3.56 3.55
CA ALA A 29 -0.47 2.75 4.17
C ALA A 29 0.69 3.63 4.67
N LEU A 30 1.08 4.63 3.88
CA LEU A 30 2.13 5.58 4.26
C LEU A 30 1.70 6.49 5.42
N ALA A 31 0.45 6.98 5.42
CA ALA A 31 -0.09 7.80 6.51
C ALA A 31 -0.15 7.02 7.84
N TRP A 32 -0.45 5.72 7.77
CA TRP A 32 -0.42 4.83 8.93
C TRP A 32 0.99 4.46 9.39
N GLY A 33 1.99 4.53 8.50
CA GLY A 33 3.33 3.98 8.75
C GLY A 33 3.38 2.45 8.63
N ALA A 34 2.59 1.87 7.73
CA ALA A 34 2.58 0.42 7.51
C ALA A 34 3.87 -0.09 6.86
N ASP A 35 4.39 -1.21 7.33
CA ASP A 35 5.54 -1.89 6.72
C ASP A 35 5.19 -2.59 5.41
N THR A 36 3.95 -3.08 5.28
CA THR A 36 3.53 -3.87 4.13
C THR A 36 2.04 -3.68 3.79
N ILE A 37 1.73 -3.78 2.50
CA ILE A 37 0.37 -3.95 1.97
C ILE A 37 0.16 -5.44 1.67
N VAL A 38 -0.86 -6.05 2.26
CA VAL A 38 -1.21 -7.44 1.97
C VAL A 38 -2.30 -7.48 0.91
N THR A 39 -2.01 -8.03 -0.27
CA THR A 39 -2.93 -8.02 -1.42
C THR A 39 -2.74 -9.25 -2.31
N ARG A 40 -3.78 -9.63 -3.07
CA ARG A 40 -3.66 -10.67 -4.10
C ARG A 40 -3.03 -10.14 -5.40
N ASN A 41 -2.99 -8.83 -5.61
CA ASN A 41 -2.54 -8.18 -6.84
C ASN A 41 -1.15 -7.53 -6.69
N VAL A 42 -0.17 -8.29 -6.21
CA VAL A 42 1.17 -7.77 -5.88
C VAL A 42 1.84 -7.04 -7.05
N SER A 43 1.54 -7.42 -8.30
CA SER A 43 2.05 -6.77 -9.51
C SER A 43 1.75 -5.29 -9.60
N ASP A 44 0.59 -4.88 -9.11
CA ASP A 44 0.06 -3.52 -9.32
C ASP A 44 0.76 -2.52 -8.39
N PHE A 45 1.35 -3.05 -7.32
CA PHE A 45 2.13 -2.32 -6.32
C PHE A 45 3.64 -2.38 -6.59
N ARG A 46 4.12 -2.85 -7.75
CA ARG A 46 5.57 -2.96 -8.06
C ARG A 46 6.33 -1.64 -7.94
N ARG A 47 5.66 -0.51 -8.19
CA ARG A 47 6.23 0.84 -8.05
C ARG A 47 5.79 1.55 -6.76
N SER A 48 5.11 0.84 -5.87
CA SER A 48 4.73 1.36 -4.55
C SER A 48 5.97 1.54 -3.67
N PRO A 49 6.09 2.64 -2.91
CA PRO A 49 7.08 2.77 -1.85
C PRO A 49 6.80 1.87 -0.63
N VAL A 50 5.58 1.35 -0.48
CA VAL A 50 5.23 0.37 0.56
C VAL A 50 5.26 -1.03 -0.05
N ARG A 51 6.01 -1.94 0.57
CA ARG A 51 6.18 -3.32 0.10
C ARG A 51 4.84 -4.06 0.05
N ALA A 52 4.52 -4.66 -1.09
CA ALA A 52 3.35 -5.53 -1.21
C ALA A 52 3.72 -7.01 -1.03
N LEU A 53 2.88 -7.76 -0.32
CA LEU A 53 2.98 -9.20 -0.13
C LEU A 53 1.66 -9.89 -0.44
N SER A 54 1.72 -11.13 -0.93
CA SER A 54 0.54 -11.99 -0.97
C SER A 54 0.16 -12.43 0.45
N PRO A 55 -1.13 -12.75 0.71
CA PRO A 55 -1.53 -13.27 2.02
C PRO A 55 -0.69 -14.47 2.47
N ALA A 56 -0.44 -15.43 1.57
CA ALA A 56 0.39 -16.60 1.87
C ALA A 56 1.85 -16.23 2.18
N ALA A 57 2.42 -15.23 1.51
CA ALA A 57 3.78 -14.75 1.80
C ALA A 57 3.85 -14.02 3.14
N PHE A 58 2.83 -13.23 3.48
CA PHE A 58 2.74 -12.55 4.76
C PHE A 58 2.65 -13.54 5.93
N LEU A 59 1.76 -14.55 5.85
CA LEU A 59 1.62 -15.57 6.90
C LEU A 59 2.92 -16.34 7.16
N LYS A 60 3.73 -16.59 6.12
CA LYS A 60 5.05 -17.23 6.28
C LYS A 60 6.07 -16.36 7.02
N GLN A 61 5.93 -15.03 6.97
CA GLN A 61 6.82 -14.10 7.70
C GLN A 61 6.40 -13.92 9.17
N THR A 62 5.11 -14.08 9.47
CA THR A 62 4.56 -13.87 10.81
C THR A 62 4.43 -15.15 11.63
N ALA A 63 4.59 -16.32 11.02
CA ALA A 63 4.68 -17.60 11.71
C ALA A 63 6.05 -17.71 12.39
N ALA A 64 6.17 -17.11 13.58
CA ALA A 64 7.23 -17.34 14.56
C ALA A 64 6.66 -18.19 15.71
#